data_AF-A0A401FIY6-F1
#
_entry.id   AF-A0A401FIY6-F1
#
_cell.length_a   1.000
_cell.length_b   1.000
_cell.length_c   1.000
_cell.angle_alpha   90.00
_cell.angle_beta   90.00
_cell.angle_gamma   90.00
#
_symmetry.space_group_name_H-M   'P 1'
#
loop_
_entity.id
_entity.type
_entity.pdbx_description
1 polymer ?
#
loop_
_entity_poly.entity_id
_entity_poly.type
_entity_poly.pdbx_seq_one_letter_code
_entity_poly.pdbx_strand_id
1 'polypeptide(L)'
;MVEYFGEKLDGFVFTQNGWVQSYGSRGVKPPIIWGDISRTAPITVKDTVFANNLTDKLVKGMLTGPVTIFNWSFPREDISPKESVTQIALALQEEVLDLEKNDIKIIQIDEPALRENLPLRKSNWFSDYLDWAVPAFRLVHSKVAATTQIHTHMCYSEFGDIIEAIDALDADVISFEASRADFTLIDELVDANFQTEVGPGVYDIHSPRIPSVQEITDLINQLITKLPLDKIWINPDCGLKTRSETESFESLENIVDATKKVRSEIHEPNGVI
;
A
#
# COMPACT_ATOMS: atom_id res chain seq x y z
N MET A 1 -1.30 -1.88 -12.12
CA MET A 1 -0.79 -0.77 -11.28
C MET A 1 0.47 -0.20 -11.89
N VAL A 2 1.50 -1.00 -12.18
CA VAL A 2 2.75 -0.51 -12.79
C VAL A 2 2.61 0.03 -14.23
N GLU A 3 1.96 -0.69 -15.15
CA GLU A 3 1.80 -0.24 -16.56
C GLU A 3 1.11 1.12 -16.67
N TYR A 4 0.11 1.41 -15.83
CA TYR A 4 -0.58 2.72 -15.81
C TYR A 4 0.35 3.90 -15.49
N PHE A 5 1.33 3.72 -14.60
CA PHE A 5 2.33 4.74 -14.28
C PHE A 5 3.40 4.80 -15.37
N GLY A 6 3.93 3.65 -15.80
CA GLY A 6 4.97 3.61 -16.83
C GLY A 6 4.52 4.25 -18.16
N GLU A 7 3.24 4.14 -18.55
CA GLU A 7 2.71 4.80 -19.76
C GLU A 7 2.75 6.34 -19.68
N LYS A 8 2.88 6.91 -18.47
CA LYS A 8 2.89 8.35 -18.21
C LYS A 8 4.23 8.86 -17.68
N LEU A 9 5.25 8.01 -17.70
CA LEU A 9 6.62 8.35 -17.31
C LEU A 9 7.52 8.24 -18.55
N ASP A 10 8.37 9.24 -18.73
CA ASP A 10 9.46 9.12 -19.69
C ASP A 10 10.42 8.01 -19.25
N GLY A 11 11.19 7.46 -20.19
CA GLY A 11 12.15 6.38 -19.91
C GLY A 11 11.55 4.97 -19.94
N PHE A 12 10.24 4.82 -20.15
CA PHE A 12 9.57 3.53 -20.32
C PHE A 12 9.24 3.22 -21.78
N VAL A 13 9.35 1.94 -22.16
CA VAL A 13 8.81 1.40 -23.41
C VAL A 13 8.02 0.12 -23.16
N PHE A 14 7.06 -0.17 -24.04
CA PHE A 14 6.12 -1.28 -23.87
C PHE A 14 6.18 -2.23 -25.05
N THR A 15 6.27 -3.53 -24.75
CA THR A 15 6.20 -4.57 -25.78
C THR A 15 4.75 -4.89 -26.12
N GLN A 16 4.51 -5.48 -27.30
CA GLN A 16 3.22 -6.08 -27.65
C GLN A 16 3.13 -7.55 -27.21
N ASN A 17 4.23 -8.31 -27.34
CA ASN A 17 4.25 -9.77 -27.14
C ASN A 17 5.36 -10.26 -26.19
N GLY A 18 5.97 -9.38 -25.38
CA GLY A 18 7.03 -9.73 -24.43
C GLY A 18 6.49 -10.40 -23.16
N TRP A 19 5.82 -11.54 -23.32
CA TRP A 19 5.21 -12.29 -22.22
C TRP A 19 6.25 -13.13 -21.48
N VAL A 20 6.13 -13.16 -20.15
CA VAL A 20 6.90 -14.02 -19.25
C VAL A 20 5.93 -14.84 -18.42
N GLN A 21 6.19 -16.13 -18.28
CA GLN A 21 5.40 -16.98 -17.40
C GLN A 21 5.57 -16.53 -15.94
N SER A 22 4.46 -16.31 -15.23
CA SER A 22 4.46 -15.95 -13.81
C SER A 22 4.00 -17.12 -12.94
N TYR A 23 2.77 -17.60 -13.14
CA TYR A 23 2.25 -18.73 -12.36
C TYR A 23 1.23 -19.56 -13.15
N GLY A 24 1.46 -20.87 -13.25
CA GLY A 24 0.63 -21.76 -14.05
C GLY A 24 0.57 -21.32 -15.51
N SER A 25 -0.64 -21.03 -16.01
CA SER A 25 -0.87 -20.50 -17.36
C SER A 25 -0.91 -18.96 -17.42
N ARG A 26 -0.72 -18.26 -16.30
CA ARG A 26 -0.73 -16.80 -16.24
C ARG A 26 0.63 -16.25 -16.69
N GLY A 27 0.60 -15.46 -17.76
CA GLY A 27 1.73 -14.63 -18.19
C GLY A 27 1.60 -13.20 -17.68
N VAL A 28 2.74 -12.53 -17.52
CA VAL A 28 2.84 -11.08 -17.32
C VAL A 28 3.61 -10.47 -18.48
N LYS A 29 3.38 -9.19 -18.76
CA LYS A 29 4.06 -8.43 -19.81
C LYS A 29 4.69 -7.18 -19.17
N PRO A 30 5.88 -7.31 -18.57
CA PRO A 30 6.51 -6.21 -17.85
C PRO A 30 6.82 -5.02 -18.78
N PRO A 31 6.68 -3.78 -18.31
CA PRO A 31 7.26 -2.62 -18.98
C PRO A 31 8.78 -2.75 -19.03
N ILE A 32 9.44 -2.00 -19.91
CA ILE A 32 10.90 -1.95 -20.00
C ILE A 32 11.36 -0.53 -19.68
N ILE A 33 12.23 -0.39 -18.68
CA ILE A 33 12.95 0.84 -18.41
C ILE A 33 14.11 0.91 -19.40
N TRP A 34 14.07 1.88 -20.31
CA TRP A 34 15.03 2.03 -21.40
C TRP A 34 15.89 3.30 -21.29
N GLY A 35 15.43 4.31 -20.55
CA GLY A 35 16.10 5.60 -20.43
C GLY A 35 15.93 6.21 -19.04
N ASP A 36 16.36 7.47 -18.91
CA ASP A 36 16.18 8.22 -17.66
C ASP A 36 14.69 8.53 -17.45
N ILE A 37 14.26 8.39 -16.20
CA ILE A 37 12.84 8.45 -15.84
C ILE A 37 12.49 9.84 -15.34
N SER A 38 11.43 10.42 -15.89
CA SER A 38 10.87 11.68 -15.40
C SER A 38 9.37 11.75 -15.65
N ARG A 39 8.67 12.58 -14.86
CA ARG A 39 7.25 12.87 -15.03
C ARG A 39 7.09 14.12 -15.90
N THR A 40 6.32 14.03 -16.98
CA THR A 40 6.07 15.17 -17.88
C THR A 40 4.74 15.86 -17.64
N ALA A 41 3.77 15.16 -17.04
CA ALA A 41 2.46 15.69 -16.69
C ALA A 41 1.87 14.94 -15.48
N PRO A 42 0.89 15.54 -14.76
CA PRO A 42 0.18 14.84 -13.70
C PRO A 42 -0.46 13.53 -14.16
N ILE A 43 -0.38 12.51 -13.31
CA ILE A 43 -0.76 11.12 -13.63
C ILE A 43 -2.19 10.84 -13.14
N THR A 44 -2.44 10.99 -11.85
CA THR A 44 -3.69 10.64 -11.14
C THR A 44 -4.46 11.86 -10.64
N VAL A 45 -3.80 13.03 -10.52
CA VAL A 45 -4.40 14.27 -9.97
C VAL A 45 -5.80 14.55 -10.52
N LYS A 46 -6.00 14.48 -11.84
CA LYS A 46 -7.28 14.81 -12.47
C LYS A 46 -8.43 13.95 -11.92
N ASP A 47 -8.22 12.64 -11.87
CA ASP A 47 -9.25 11.68 -11.47
C ASP A 47 -9.49 11.75 -9.96
N THR A 48 -8.42 11.89 -9.16
CA THR A 48 -8.52 12.03 -7.71
C THR A 48 -9.23 13.33 -7.30
N VAL A 49 -8.91 14.46 -7.93
CA VAL A 49 -9.55 15.76 -7.66
C VAL A 49 -11.03 15.71 -8.05
N PHE A 50 -11.35 15.09 -9.19
CA PHE A 50 -12.74 14.90 -9.58
C PHE A 50 -13.51 14.11 -8.51
N ALA A 51 -12.95 12.99 -8.04
CA ALA A 51 -13.56 12.19 -6.97
C ALA A 51 -13.71 12.96 -5.65
N ASN A 52 -12.67 13.72 -5.24
CA ASN A 52 -12.68 14.52 -4.02
C ASN A 52 -13.80 15.58 -4.04
N ASN A 53 -14.13 16.14 -5.20
CA ASN A 53 -15.20 17.13 -5.34
C ASN A 53 -16.63 16.55 -5.30
N LEU A 54 -16.78 15.21 -5.24
CA LEU A 54 -18.09 14.55 -5.22
C LEU A 54 -18.55 14.12 -3.82
N THR A 55 -17.76 14.41 -2.78
CA THR A 55 -18.03 13.93 -1.42
C THR A 55 -17.43 14.86 -0.36
N ASP A 56 -18.03 14.87 0.84
CA ASP A 56 -17.48 15.55 2.02
C ASP A 56 -16.53 14.64 2.82
N LYS A 57 -16.36 13.38 2.39
CA LYS A 57 -15.43 12.43 2.99
C LYS A 57 -14.04 12.58 2.37
N LEU A 58 -13.01 12.24 3.13
CA LEU A 58 -11.64 12.23 2.63
C LEU A 58 -11.49 11.19 1.51
N VAL A 59 -10.93 11.61 0.38
CA VAL A 59 -10.57 10.72 -0.74
C VAL A 59 -9.06 10.48 -0.72
N LYS A 60 -8.64 9.22 -0.84
CA LYS A 60 -7.23 8.87 -0.92
C LYS A 60 -6.68 9.11 -2.33
N GLY A 61 -5.53 9.76 -2.44
CA GLY A 61 -4.66 9.66 -3.62
C GLY A 61 -4.05 8.27 -3.69
N MET A 62 -3.96 7.67 -4.87
CA MET A 62 -3.48 6.30 -5.04
C MET A 62 -2.26 6.25 -5.97
N LEU A 63 -1.13 5.80 -5.45
CA LEU A 63 0.12 5.62 -6.18
C LEU A 63 0.69 4.22 -6.00
N THR A 64 1.41 3.76 -7.01
CA THR A 64 2.34 2.63 -6.86
C THR A 64 3.71 3.18 -6.49
N GLY A 65 4.36 2.59 -5.49
CA GLY A 65 5.68 3.01 -5.04
C GLY A 65 6.81 2.73 -6.04
N PRO A 66 7.93 3.43 -5.89
CA PRO A 66 9.04 3.41 -6.85
C PRO A 66 9.73 2.04 -6.95
N VAL A 67 9.81 1.29 -5.85
CA VAL A 67 10.44 -0.03 -5.81
C VAL A 67 9.59 -1.04 -6.58
N THR A 68 8.27 -0.99 -6.44
CA THR A 68 7.34 -1.84 -7.18
C THR A 68 7.32 -1.53 -8.67
N ILE A 69 7.30 -0.24 -9.05
CA ILE A 69 7.39 0.14 -10.46
C ILE A 69 8.68 -0.42 -11.09
N PHE A 70 9.79 -0.38 -10.36
CA PHE A 70 11.06 -0.94 -10.82
C PHE A 70 11.06 -2.48 -10.87
N ASN A 71 10.74 -3.15 -9.76
CA ASN A 71 10.83 -4.61 -9.63
C ASN A 71 9.89 -5.37 -10.58
N TRP A 72 8.75 -4.79 -10.95
CA TRP A 72 7.81 -5.38 -11.91
C TRP A 72 8.00 -4.87 -13.35
N SER A 73 9.12 -4.21 -13.61
CA SER A 73 9.59 -3.84 -14.95
C SER A 73 10.91 -4.54 -15.26
N PHE A 74 11.25 -4.64 -16.54
CA PHE A 74 12.60 -5.00 -16.94
C PHE A 74 13.51 -3.77 -16.79
N PRO A 75 14.53 -3.82 -15.92
CA PRO A 75 15.42 -2.68 -15.71
C PRO A 75 16.41 -2.54 -16.87
N ARG A 76 16.91 -1.32 -17.06
CA ARG A 76 18.15 -1.09 -17.82
C ARG A 76 19.36 -1.54 -17.00
N GLU A 77 20.42 -1.99 -17.68
CA GLU A 77 21.60 -2.61 -17.04
C GLU A 77 22.82 -1.67 -16.96
N ASP A 78 22.74 -0.48 -17.54
CA ASP A 78 23.86 0.46 -17.63
C ASP A 78 24.00 1.40 -16.42
N ILE A 79 23.00 1.43 -15.53
CA ILE A 79 23.03 2.15 -14.25
C ILE A 79 22.60 1.24 -13.10
N SER A 80 22.83 1.68 -11.86
CA SER A 80 22.44 0.89 -10.69
C SER A 80 20.91 0.87 -10.48
N PRO A 81 20.35 -0.19 -9.87
CA PRO A 81 18.95 -0.22 -9.43
C PRO A 81 18.59 0.98 -8.55
N LYS A 82 19.47 1.33 -7.60
CA LYS A 82 19.33 2.50 -6.74
C LYS A 82 19.11 3.78 -7.54
N GLU A 83 19.88 3.99 -8.59
CA GLU A 83 19.78 5.18 -9.44
C GLU A 83 18.45 5.21 -10.21
N SER A 84 18.06 4.09 -10.82
CA SER A 84 16.76 3.97 -11.52
C SER A 84 15.57 4.23 -10.57
N VAL A 85 15.58 3.59 -9.40
CA VAL A 85 14.51 3.72 -8.39
C VAL A 85 14.46 5.15 -7.83
N THR A 86 15.62 5.81 -7.68
CA THR A 86 15.66 7.22 -7.26
C THR A 86 15.00 8.14 -8.30
N GLN A 87 15.22 7.90 -9.60
CA GLN A 87 14.54 8.66 -10.65
C GLN A 87 13.01 8.47 -10.60
N ILE A 88 12.54 7.23 -10.40
CA ILE A 88 11.10 6.95 -10.23
C ILE A 88 10.57 7.67 -8.98
N ALA A 89 11.29 7.61 -7.86
CA ALA A 89 10.87 8.24 -6.62
C ALA A 89 10.74 9.77 -6.74
N LEU A 90 11.65 10.42 -7.47
CA LEU A 90 11.56 11.86 -7.77
C LEU A 90 10.35 12.19 -8.64
N ALA A 91 10.08 11.38 -9.67
CA ALA A 91 8.91 11.55 -10.52
C ALA A 91 7.60 11.39 -9.75
N LEU A 92 7.53 10.42 -8.82
CA LEU A 92 6.37 10.22 -7.96
C LEU A 92 6.25 11.29 -6.86
N GLN A 93 7.35 11.85 -6.37
CA GLN A 93 7.31 12.97 -5.41
C GLN A 93 6.57 14.17 -6.00
N GLU A 94 6.80 14.49 -7.28
CA GLU A 94 6.05 15.54 -7.96
C GLU A 94 4.54 15.25 -8.02
N GLU A 95 4.16 13.99 -8.24
CA GLU A 95 2.76 13.56 -8.23
C GLU A 95 2.12 13.71 -6.85
N VAL A 96 2.81 13.29 -5.79
CA VAL A 96 2.37 13.44 -4.40
C VAL A 96 2.16 14.91 -4.05
N LEU A 97 3.12 15.77 -4.41
CA LEU A 97 3.03 17.21 -4.15
C LEU A 97 1.90 17.88 -4.93
N ASP A 98 1.61 17.44 -6.16
CA ASP A 98 0.47 17.94 -6.91
C ASP A 98 -0.86 17.48 -6.32
N LEU A 99 -0.96 16.24 -5.80
CA LEU A 99 -2.14 15.77 -5.09
C LEU A 99 -2.38 16.60 -3.83
N GLU A 100 -1.36 16.79 -3.00
CA GLU A 100 -1.43 17.63 -1.79
C GLU A 100 -1.86 19.07 -2.13
N LYS A 101 -1.29 19.66 -3.18
CA LYS A 101 -1.64 21.00 -3.66
C LYS A 101 -3.12 21.13 -4.06
N ASN A 102 -3.78 20.03 -4.42
CA ASN A 102 -5.21 19.99 -4.73
C ASN A 102 -6.07 19.47 -3.56
N ASP A 103 -5.63 19.69 -2.32
CA ASP A 103 -6.35 19.36 -1.06
C ASP A 103 -6.63 17.86 -0.86
N ILE A 104 -5.78 17.00 -1.44
CA ILE A 104 -5.81 15.56 -1.13
C ILE A 104 -5.00 15.32 0.14
N LYS A 105 -5.71 15.02 1.23
CA LYS A 105 -5.16 14.94 2.59
C LYS A 105 -4.60 13.57 2.97
N ILE A 106 -5.01 12.53 2.24
CA ILE A 106 -4.51 11.17 2.45
C ILE A 106 -3.95 10.68 1.12
N ILE A 107 -2.70 10.25 1.11
CA ILE A 107 -2.02 9.74 -0.08
C ILE A 107 -1.49 8.35 0.23
N GLN A 108 -1.96 7.36 -0.51
CA GLN A 108 -1.56 5.97 -0.36
C GLN A 108 -0.55 5.60 -1.45
N ILE A 109 0.61 5.07 -1.03
CA ILE A 109 1.72 4.66 -1.87
C ILE A 109 1.99 3.17 -1.59
N ASP A 110 1.57 2.30 -2.50
CA ASP A 110 1.64 0.86 -2.28
C ASP A 110 2.95 0.25 -2.77
N GLU A 111 3.59 -0.56 -1.92
CA GLU A 111 4.85 -1.26 -2.24
C GLU A 111 4.73 -2.79 -2.12
N PRO A 112 3.84 -3.44 -2.90
CA PRO A 112 3.68 -4.89 -2.83
C PRO A 112 4.97 -5.63 -3.21
N ALA A 113 5.82 -5.08 -4.08
CA ALA A 113 7.04 -5.76 -4.50
C ALA A 113 8.28 -5.39 -3.65
N LEU A 114 8.13 -4.73 -2.50
CA LEU A 114 9.27 -4.40 -1.64
C LEU A 114 10.05 -5.64 -1.23
N ARG A 115 9.36 -6.73 -0.86
CA ARG A 115 10.00 -7.97 -0.38
C ARG A 115 10.51 -8.86 -1.52
N GLU A 116 9.91 -8.77 -2.71
CA GLU A 116 10.14 -9.73 -3.81
C GLU A 116 11.59 -9.79 -4.29
N ASN A 117 12.30 -8.66 -4.22
CA ASN A 117 13.67 -8.54 -4.70
C ASN A 117 14.70 -8.52 -3.56
N LEU A 118 14.32 -8.99 -2.35
CA LEU A 118 15.29 -9.20 -1.29
C LEU A 118 16.37 -10.19 -1.76
N PRO A 119 17.66 -9.88 -1.56
CA PRO A 119 18.75 -10.81 -1.81
C PRO A 119 18.50 -12.16 -1.14
N LEU A 120 18.89 -13.27 -1.78
CA LEU A 120 18.64 -14.61 -1.22
C LEU A 120 19.30 -14.84 0.15
N ARG A 121 20.36 -14.09 0.47
CA ARG A 121 21.07 -14.18 1.76
C ARG A 121 20.65 -13.04 2.67
N LYS A 122 20.15 -13.38 3.87
CA LYS A 122 19.76 -12.40 4.91
C LYS A 122 20.87 -11.38 5.23
N SER A 123 22.13 -11.81 5.21
CA SER A 123 23.30 -10.95 5.44
C SER A 123 23.43 -9.78 4.46
N ASN A 124 22.77 -9.86 3.31
CA ASN A 124 22.87 -8.89 2.22
C ASN A 124 21.61 -8.01 2.10
N TRP A 125 20.57 -8.29 2.88
CA TRP A 125 19.27 -7.62 2.72
C TRP A 125 19.36 -6.12 2.83
N PHE A 126 20.09 -5.61 3.82
CA PHE A 126 20.27 -4.18 4.02
C PHE A 126 21.27 -3.60 3.02
N SER A 127 22.51 -4.08 3.06
CA SER A 127 23.61 -3.52 2.26
C SER A 127 23.34 -3.49 0.75
N ASP A 128 22.69 -4.52 0.22
CA ASP A 128 22.51 -4.68 -1.22
C ASP A 128 21.15 -4.14 -1.69
N TYR A 129 20.18 -3.95 -0.80
CA TYR A 129 18.78 -3.66 -1.18
C TYR A 129 18.05 -2.65 -0.28
N LEU A 130 17.75 -3.01 0.98
CA LEU A 130 16.86 -2.20 1.83
C LEU A 130 17.46 -0.82 2.17
N ASP A 131 18.78 -0.70 2.26
CA ASP A 131 19.47 0.57 2.54
C ASP A 131 19.27 1.64 1.44
N TRP A 132 18.77 1.25 0.26
CA TRP A 132 18.38 2.19 -0.78
C TRP A 132 16.90 2.11 -1.16
N ALA A 133 16.25 0.95 -1.02
CA ALA A 133 14.83 0.80 -1.33
C ALA A 133 13.95 1.61 -0.36
N VAL A 134 14.24 1.53 0.95
CA VAL A 134 13.48 2.25 1.99
C VAL A 134 13.63 3.77 1.84
N PRO A 135 14.85 4.35 1.72
CA PRO A 135 15.00 5.78 1.46
C PRO A 135 14.35 6.24 0.16
N ALA A 136 14.29 5.40 -0.88
CA ALA A 136 13.62 5.76 -2.11
C ALA A 136 12.10 5.86 -1.94
N PHE A 137 11.47 4.96 -1.16
CA PHE A 137 10.07 5.12 -0.78
C PHE A 137 9.83 6.42 -0.02
N ARG A 138 10.64 6.69 1.02
CA ARG A 138 10.55 7.93 1.81
C ARG A 138 10.71 9.18 0.97
N LEU A 139 11.59 9.14 -0.03
CA LEU A 139 11.82 10.26 -0.93
C LEU A 139 10.51 10.70 -1.59
N VAL A 140 9.63 9.77 -1.98
CA VAL A 140 8.34 10.06 -2.61
C VAL A 140 7.50 11.03 -1.77
N HIS A 141 7.47 10.86 -0.45
CA HIS A 141 6.61 11.63 0.44
C HIS A 141 7.33 12.65 1.34
N SER A 142 8.68 12.64 1.36
CA SER A 142 9.51 13.47 2.25
C SER A 142 9.29 14.99 2.28
N LYS A 143 8.49 15.55 1.36
CA LYS A 143 8.19 16.99 1.28
C LYS A 143 6.74 17.36 1.61
N VAL A 144 5.89 16.39 1.92
CA VAL A 144 4.50 16.67 2.31
C VAL A 144 4.45 17.41 3.64
N ALA A 145 3.38 18.16 3.86
CA ALA A 145 3.11 18.77 5.14
C ALA A 145 2.82 17.70 6.20
N ALA A 146 3.13 17.99 7.46
CA ALA A 146 2.82 17.10 8.60
C ALA A 146 1.31 16.84 8.80
N THR A 147 0.44 17.57 8.10
CA THR A 147 -1.01 17.37 8.10
C THR A 147 -1.51 16.44 7.00
N THR A 148 -0.64 16.01 6.09
CA THR A 148 -0.94 15.09 4.99
C THR A 148 -0.55 13.69 5.43
N GLN A 149 -1.53 12.78 5.45
CA GLN A 149 -1.32 11.42 5.94
C GLN A 149 -0.86 10.51 4.81
N ILE A 150 0.26 9.84 5.00
CA ILE A 150 0.84 8.85 4.10
C ILE A 150 0.42 7.45 4.52
N HIS A 151 -0.27 6.77 3.62
CA HIS A 151 -0.66 5.38 3.78
C HIS A 151 0.24 4.50 2.91
N THR A 152 0.49 3.28 3.34
CA THR A 152 1.05 2.25 2.45
C THR A 152 0.37 0.91 2.69
N HIS A 153 0.08 0.20 1.59
CA HIS A 153 -0.41 -1.16 1.66
C HIS A 153 0.69 -2.16 1.29
N MET A 154 0.76 -3.24 2.07
CA MET A 154 1.62 -4.39 1.81
C MET A 154 0.78 -5.67 1.73
N CYS A 155 0.94 -6.40 0.63
CA CYS A 155 0.24 -7.67 0.35
C CYS A 155 0.89 -8.87 1.07
N TYR A 156 1.32 -8.71 2.31
CA TYR A 156 1.97 -9.76 3.10
C TYR A 156 1.34 -9.87 4.48
N SER A 157 1.11 -11.10 4.93
CA SER A 157 0.66 -11.42 6.28
C SER A 157 1.80 -11.80 7.24
N GLU A 158 3.03 -11.94 6.73
CA GLU A 158 4.21 -12.34 7.50
C GLU A 158 5.41 -11.49 7.09
N PHE A 159 5.75 -10.51 7.92
CA PHE A 159 6.89 -9.62 7.66
C PHE A 159 7.78 -9.38 8.89
N GLY A 160 7.69 -10.23 9.92
CA GLY A 160 8.56 -10.20 11.11
C GLY A 160 10.05 -10.01 10.80
N ASP A 161 10.51 -10.70 9.76
CA ASP A 161 11.89 -10.66 9.26
C ASP A 161 12.34 -9.28 8.73
N ILE A 162 11.43 -8.36 8.43
CA ILE A 162 11.71 -7.02 7.87
C ILE A 162 10.95 -5.89 8.57
N ILE A 163 10.45 -6.09 9.80
CA ILE A 163 9.71 -5.07 10.56
C ILE A 163 10.49 -3.76 10.66
N GLU A 164 11.79 -3.80 10.93
CA GLU A 164 12.63 -2.59 11.03
C GLU A 164 12.63 -1.79 9.72
N ALA A 165 12.68 -2.47 8.57
CA ALA A 165 12.66 -1.80 7.27
C ALA A 165 11.27 -1.20 6.97
N ILE A 166 10.20 -1.84 7.45
CA ILE A 166 8.83 -1.36 7.31
C ILE A 166 8.60 -0.13 8.18
N ASP A 167 9.03 -0.14 9.45
CA ASP A 167 8.97 1.03 10.34
C ASP A 167 9.75 2.19 9.72
N ALA A 168 10.92 1.90 9.14
CA ALA A 168 11.75 2.87 8.46
C ALA A 168 11.13 3.42 7.15
N LEU A 169 10.02 2.89 6.64
CA LEU A 169 9.27 3.53 5.54
C LEU A 169 8.65 4.86 5.96
N ASP A 170 8.49 5.09 7.27
CA ASP A 170 8.05 6.37 7.84
C ASP A 170 6.68 6.77 7.29
N ALA A 171 5.77 5.79 7.15
CA ALA A 171 4.38 6.00 6.81
C ALA A 171 3.55 6.22 8.08
N ASP A 172 2.45 6.98 7.96
CA ASP A 172 1.55 7.25 9.08
C ASP A 172 0.61 6.06 9.35
N VAL A 173 0.19 5.38 8.27
CA VAL A 173 -0.71 4.23 8.33
C VAL A 173 -0.23 3.11 7.42
N ILE A 174 -0.22 1.88 7.93
CA ILE A 174 0.12 0.68 7.17
C ILE A 174 -1.03 -0.31 7.19
N SER A 175 -1.54 -0.68 6.01
CA SER A 175 -2.51 -1.77 5.89
C SER A 175 -1.85 -3.04 5.38
N PHE A 176 -2.22 -4.18 5.95
CA PHE A 176 -1.67 -5.48 5.57
C PHE A 176 -2.71 -6.60 5.69
N GLU A 177 -2.44 -7.70 5.00
CA GLU A 177 -3.32 -8.87 4.98
C GLU A 177 -3.31 -9.59 6.33
N ALA A 178 -4.46 -9.75 6.96
CA ALA A 178 -4.57 -10.36 8.28
C ALA A 178 -5.81 -11.24 8.47
N SER A 179 -6.80 -11.21 7.57
CA SER A 179 -8.09 -11.85 7.82
C SER A 179 -8.04 -13.38 7.97
N ARG A 180 -6.97 -14.00 7.44
CA ARG A 180 -6.69 -15.44 7.54
C ARG A 180 -5.48 -15.76 8.44
N ALA A 181 -4.74 -14.75 8.89
CA ALA A 181 -3.51 -14.95 9.63
C ALA A 181 -3.80 -15.21 11.11
N ASP A 182 -2.95 -16.01 11.74
CA ASP A 182 -2.88 -16.02 13.20
C ASP A 182 -2.42 -14.62 13.64
N PHE A 183 -3.02 -14.04 14.67
CA PHE A 183 -2.73 -12.68 15.14
C PHE A 183 -1.31 -12.51 15.73
N THR A 184 -0.39 -13.42 15.41
CA THR A 184 1.01 -13.44 15.80
C THR A 184 1.77 -12.26 15.24
N LEU A 185 1.45 -11.81 14.02
CA LEU A 185 2.05 -10.62 13.43
C LEU A 185 1.76 -9.36 14.28
N ILE A 186 0.58 -9.28 14.86
CA ILE A 186 0.22 -8.17 15.76
C ILE A 186 1.06 -8.22 17.03
N ASP A 187 1.30 -9.42 17.57
CA ASP A 187 2.18 -9.57 18.73
C ASP A 187 3.61 -9.13 18.40
N GLU A 188 4.14 -9.49 17.22
CA GLU A 188 5.45 -9.02 16.75
C GLU A 188 5.54 -7.50 16.63
N LEU A 189 4.48 -6.85 16.14
CA LEU A 189 4.41 -5.38 16.05
C LEU A 189 4.37 -4.71 17.44
N VAL A 190 3.64 -5.30 18.38
CA VAL A 190 3.59 -4.82 19.77
C VAL A 190 4.96 -4.99 20.43
N ASP A 191 5.60 -6.15 20.26
CA ASP A 191 6.94 -6.43 20.80
C ASP A 191 8.01 -5.51 20.21
N ALA A 192 7.87 -5.14 18.94
CA ALA A 192 8.74 -4.17 18.26
C ALA A 192 8.45 -2.71 18.65
N ASN A 193 7.43 -2.45 19.48
CA ASN A 193 6.96 -1.10 19.83
C ASN A 193 6.70 -0.25 18.57
N PHE A 194 6.00 -0.82 17.60
CA PHE A 194 5.72 -0.19 16.32
C PHE A 194 4.92 1.11 16.49
N GLN A 195 5.41 2.21 15.92
CA GLN A 195 4.82 3.53 16.17
C GLN A 195 3.65 3.83 15.24
N THR A 196 3.75 3.41 13.99
CA THR A 196 2.80 3.64 12.90
C THR A 196 1.41 3.03 13.19
N GLU A 197 0.36 3.71 12.74
CA GLU A 197 -1.01 3.19 12.80
C GLU A 197 -1.15 2.00 11.85
N VAL A 198 -1.97 1.02 12.22
CA VAL A 198 -2.07 -0.25 11.49
C VAL A 198 -3.51 -0.56 11.10
N GLY A 199 -3.65 -1.10 9.90
CA GLY A 199 -4.92 -1.58 9.34
C GLY A 199 -4.86 -3.06 8.98
N PRO A 200 -4.93 -3.98 9.97
CA PRO A 200 -5.00 -5.41 9.72
C PRO A 200 -6.33 -5.72 9.01
N GLY A 201 -6.28 -6.38 7.86
CA GLY A 201 -7.48 -6.67 7.08
C GLY A 201 -8.48 -7.56 7.83
N VAL A 202 -9.75 -7.14 7.86
CA VAL A 202 -10.85 -7.90 8.51
C VAL A 202 -11.75 -8.63 7.53
N TYR A 203 -11.44 -8.55 6.23
CA TYR A 203 -12.19 -9.20 5.16
C TYR A 203 -11.23 -9.80 4.12
N ASP A 204 -11.31 -11.13 4.01
CA ASP A 204 -10.64 -11.93 3.00
C ASP A 204 -11.20 -11.65 1.60
N ILE A 205 -10.57 -10.71 0.92
CA ILE A 205 -10.98 -10.31 -0.43
C ILE A 205 -10.70 -11.38 -1.46
N HIS A 206 -10.05 -12.52 -1.15
CA HIS A 206 -9.80 -13.61 -2.09
C HIS A 206 -10.89 -14.69 -2.07
N SER A 207 -11.85 -14.56 -1.15
CA SER A 207 -13.04 -15.40 -1.07
C SER A 207 -14.27 -14.66 -1.60
N PRO A 208 -15.16 -15.31 -2.38
CA PRO A 208 -16.44 -14.73 -2.76
C PRO A 208 -17.46 -14.76 -1.60
N ARG A 209 -17.09 -15.32 -0.44
CA ARG A 209 -17.97 -15.38 0.73
C ARG A 209 -18.08 -14.00 1.36
N ILE A 210 -19.31 -13.57 1.62
CA ILE A 210 -19.61 -12.37 2.38
C ILE A 210 -19.46 -12.71 3.88
N PRO A 211 -18.50 -12.10 4.61
CA PRO A 211 -18.37 -12.29 6.05
C PRO A 211 -19.56 -11.66 6.79
N SER A 212 -20.02 -12.30 7.85
CA SER A 212 -21.10 -11.76 8.69
C SER A 212 -20.59 -10.65 9.60
N VAL A 213 -21.51 -9.77 10.03
CA VAL A 213 -21.23 -8.71 11.02
C VAL A 213 -20.61 -9.29 12.30
N GLN A 214 -21.06 -10.46 12.76
CA GLN A 214 -20.53 -11.07 13.98
C GLN A 214 -19.08 -11.52 13.81
N GLU A 215 -18.74 -12.17 12.69
CA GLU A 215 -17.36 -12.59 12.42
C GLU A 215 -16.40 -11.38 12.39
N ILE A 216 -16.81 -10.28 11.76
CA ILE A 216 -16.00 -9.06 11.73
C ILE A 216 -15.92 -8.43 13.12
N THR A 217 -17.01 -8.40 13.88
CA THR A 217 -17.03 -7.90 15.27
C THR A 217 -16.03 -8.67 16.14
N ASP A 218 -15.98 -9.99 16.01
CA ASP A 218 -15.08 -10.85 16.77
C ASP A 218 -13.60 -10.59 16.39
N LEU A 219 -13.32 -10.30 15.12
CA LEU A 219 -11.98 -9.89 14.67
C LEU A 219 -11.59 -8.52 15.24
N ILE A 220 -12.46 -7.52 15.13
CA ILE A 220 -12.21 -6.17 15.68
C ILE A 220 -11.97 -6.24 17.19
N ASN A 221 -12.79 -7.02 17.92
CA ASN A 221 -12.61 -7.21 19.36
C ASN A 221 -11.27 -7.85 19.73
N GLN A 222 -10.72 -8.72 18.89
CA GLN A 222 -9.37 -9.24 19.08
C GLN A 222 -8.31 -8.16 18.84
N LEU A 223 -8.46 -7.35 17.78
CA LEU A 223 -7.54 -6.24 17.47
C LEU A 223 -7.41 -5.24 18.63
N ILE A 224 -8.55 -4.77 19.17
CA ILE A 224 -8.55 -3.76 20.25
C ILE A 224 -8.00 -4.28 21.59
N THR A 225 -7.87 -5.61 21.76
CA THR A 225 -7.22 -6.17 22.95
C THR A 225 -5.70 -6.15 22.87
N LYS A 226 -5.16 -6.06 21.64
CA LYS A 226 -3.72 -6.11 21.38
C LYS A 226 -3.12 -4.74 21.06
N LEU A 227 -3.87 -3.88 20.40
CA LEU A 227 -3.39 -2.58 19.92
C LEU A 227 -4.17 -1.42 20.56
N PRO A 228 -3.51 -0.26 20.77
CA PRO A 228 -4.19 0.97 21.15
C PRO A 228 -5.28 1.36 20.15
N LEU A 229 -6.43 1.83 20.64
CA LEU A 229 -7.60 2.16 19.81
C LEU A 229 -7.28 3.24 18.77
N ASP A 230 -6.44 4.21 19.14
CA ASP A 230 -5.96 5.31 18.28
C ASP A 230 -4.94 4.88 17.22
N LYS A 231 -4.56 3.60 17.19
CA LYS A 231 -3.67 3.04 16.17
C LYS A 231 -4.34 2.05 15.23
N ILE A 232 -5.65 1.82 15.35
CA ILE A 232 -6.35 0.78 14.58
C ILE A 232 -7.18 1.40 13.45
N TRP A 233 -6.93 0.94 12.23
CA TRP A 233 -7.79 1.14 11.07
C TRP A 233 -8.54 -0.15 10.74
N ILE A 234 -9.80 0.00 10.31
CA ILE A 234 -10.62 -1.12 9.83
C ILE A 234 -10.72 -1.07 8.31
N ASN A 235 -10.19 -2.09 7.64
CA ASN A 235 -10.17 -2.20 6.18
C ASN A 235 -10.25 -3.67 5.71
N PRO A 236 -10.55 -3.93 4.43
CA PRO A 236 -10.34 -5.23 3.81
C PRO A 236 -8.85 -5.61 3.72
N ASP A 237 -8.56 -6.87 3.42
CA ASP A 237 -7.17 -7.35 3.21
C ASP A 237 -6.46 -6.64 2.05
N CYS A 238 -7.15 -6.39 0.93
CA CYS A 238 -6.58 -5.77 -0.25
C CYS A 238 -7.68 -5.11 -1.11
N GLY A 239 -7.34 -4.68 -2.32
CA GLY A 239 -8.29 -4.09 -3.27
C GLY A 239 -9.35 -5.07 -3.77
N LEU A 240 -10.55 -4.55 -4.03
CA LEU A 240 -11.74 -5.34 -4.38
C LEU A 240 -11.87 -5.68 -5.88
N LYS A 241 -10.83 -5.43 -6.69
CA LYS A 241 -10.87 -5.56 -8.16
C LYS A 241 -11.31 -6.94 -8.66
N THR A 242 -11.09 -8.00 -7.88
CA THR A 242 -11.41 -9.37 -8.29
C THR A 242 -12.78 -9.86 -7.79
N ARG A 243 -13.50 -9.06 -7.01
CA ARG A 243 -14.82 -9.38 -6.45
C ARG A 243 -15.94 -8.80 -7.30
N SER A 244 -17.14 -9.35 -7.16
CA SER A 244 -18.34 -8.75 -7.77
C SER A 244 -18.78 -7.51 -6.99
N GLU A 245 -19.60 -6.66 -7.61
CA GLU A 245 -20.16 -5.49 -6.92
C GLU A 245 -21.01 -5.91 -5.71
N THR A 246 -21.86 -6.93 -5.86
CA THR A 246 -22.69 -7.46 -4.77
C THR A 246 -21.83 -7.97 -3.61
N GLU A 247 -20.83 -8.81 -3.88
CA GLU A 247 -19.88 -9.28 -2.86
C GLU A 247 -19.21 -8.11 -2.14
N SER A 248 -18.80 -7.08 -2.88
CA SER A 248 -18.08 -5.93 -2.36
C SER A 248 -18.97 -5.06 -1.48
N PHE A 249 -20.15 -4.66 -1.95
CA PHE A 249 -21.05 -3.77 -1.22
C PHE A 249 -21.54 -4.42 0.07
N GLU A 250 -22.04 -5.65 0.02
CA GLU A 250 -22.57 -6.32 1.21
C GLU A 250 -21.48 -6.60 2.25
N SER A 251 -20.26 -6.96 1.82
CA SER A 251 -19.13 -7.14 2.74
C SER A 251 -18.72 -5.82 3.40
N LEU A 252 -18.66 -4.72 2.64
CA LEU A 252 -18.33 -3.40 3.17
C LEU A 252 -19.40 -2.86 4.13
N GLU A 253 -20.69 -3.08 3.85
CA GLU A 253 -21.78 -2.76 4.77
C GLU A 253 -21.61 -3.49 6.10
N ASN A 254 -21.31 -4.79 6.05
CA ASN A 254 -21.08 -5.59 7.26
C ASN A 254 -19.85 -5.10 8.06
N ILE A 255 -18.77 -4.68 7.39
CA ILE A 255 -17.59 -4.09 8.05
C ILE A 255 -17.97 -2.81 8.77
N VAL A 256 -18.71 -1.91 8.11
CA VAL A 256 -19.14 -0.64 8.69
C VAL A 256 -20.06 -0.87 9.89
N ASP A 257 -21.00 -1.81 9.79
CA ASP A 257 -21.95 -2.10 10.87
C ASP A 257 -21.27 -2.77 12.07
N ALA A 258 -20.33 -3.69 11.84
CA ALA A 258 -19.50 -4.26 12.89
C ALA A 258 -18.66 -3.18 13.61
N THR A 259 -18.05 -2.27 12.85
CA THR A 259 -17.25 -1.17 13.39
C THR A 259 -18.11 -0.24 14.26
N LYS A 260 -19.29 0.15 13.79
CA LYS A 260 -20.24 0.97 14.58
C LYS A 260 -20.66 0.28 15.87
N LYS A 261 -20.92 -1.04 15.81
CA LYS A 261 -21.29 -1.84 16.96
C LYS A 261 -20.19 -1.81 18.02
N VAL A 262 -18.95 -2.13 17.65
CA VAL A 262 -17.82 -2.10 18.59
C VAL A 262 -17.61 -0.72 19.20
N ARG A 263 -17.63 0.35 18.39
CA ARG A 263 -17.52 1.74 18.90
C ARG A 263 -18.58 2.08 19.94
N SER A 264 -19.81 1.58 19.78
CA SER A 264 -20.88 1.81 20.74
C SER A 264 -20.68 1.06 22.06
N GLU A 265 -20.08 -0.13 22.02
CA GLU A 265 -19.82 -0.97 23.19
C GLU A 265 -18.72 -0.37 24.07
N ILE A 266 -17.65 0.16 23.45
CA ILE A 266 -16.50 0.74 24.15
C ILE A 266 -16.72 2.18 24.67
N HIS A 267 -17.94 2.74 24.54
CA HIS A 267 -18.29 4.11 24.96
C HIS A 267 -17.32 5.17 24.44
N GLU A 268 -16.86 5.05 23.20
CA GLU A 268 -15.95 6.02 22.61
C GLU A 268 -16.66 7.32 22.25
N PRO A 269 -16.26 8.49 22.79
CA PRO A 269 -17.00 9.72 22.53
C PRO A 269 -16.79 10.31 21.13
N ASN A 270 -15.84 9.87 20.29
CA ASN A 270 -15.47 10.61 19.07
C ASN A 270 -14.84 9.78 17.90
N GLY A 271 -15.21 8.51 17.70
CA GLY A 271 -14.90 7.76 16.45
C GLY A 271 -13.41 7.66 16.11
N VAL A 272 -12.61 7.13 17.05
CA VAL A 272 -11.15 7.01 16.95
C VAL A 272 -10.73 5.79 16.14
N ILE A 273 -11.44 4.67 16.30
CA ILE A 273 -11.46 3.55 15.33
C ILE A 273 -12.41 3.92 14.21
#